data_AF-A0A7D7ZFD2-F1
#
_entry.id   AF-A0A7D7ZFD2-F1
#
_cell.length_a   1.000
_cell.length_b   1.000
_cell.length_c   1.000
_cell.angle_alpha   90.00
_cell.angle_beta   90.00
_cell.angle_gamma   90.00
#
_symmetry.space_group_name_H-M   'P 1'
#
loop_
_entity.id
_entity.type
_entity.pdbx_description
1 polymer ?
#
loop_
_entity_poly.entity_id
_entity_poly.type
_entity_poly.pdbx_seq_one_letter_code
_entity_poly.pdbx_strand_id
1 'polypeptide(L)'
;MQKEIIFITMIALVGISTTFAYSQEVSLATFQETAQIMIEEKESQEVTASITLQSTSVQEIKIPAKLEQRIRENENISAVVITNQDNCILGVADKSCILINVKRNLSDTNFPAIQNSTLKISEQFIDEINDAFDTKAELHSTFVHPNDETNTTLQTSGVISGRGTISAVYTMPMEDTASMYEKMTAILIPKTIRDEGGFYDIARNLSTDKDAKMTFSIIPSENKSLLQLRLSTNYSEVESNTDKISPLEFLKTDELKRSGYFSEGFYPLNSIIQVVILSLEDTNISDVSGNIISTQIVDDEKIPTDLTKHGWVFDPEEGQVIQGKYIFGERTSVSSEELEFSLGGDSIQVEKQKSNESIVVVIIITIAAITAALFYLKGYKK
;
A
#
# COMPACT_ATOMS: atom_id res chain seq x y z
N MET A 1 27.67 22.90 69.05
CA MET A 1 26.74 22.84 67.89
C MET A 1 27.55 22.96 66.62
N GLN A 2 28.14 21.86 66.16
CA GLN A 2 29.03 21.86 65.00
C GLN A 2 29.18 20.43 64.44
N LYS A 3 28.05 19.74 64.20
CA LYS A 3 28.02 18.39 63.61
C LYS A 3 26.90 18.12 62.59
N GLU A 4 26.10 19.11 62.21
CA GLU A 4 24.97 18.88 61.28
C GLU A 4 25.08 19.59 59.91
N ILE A 5 26.21 20.24 59.59
CA ILE A 5 26.37 20.99 58.32
C ILE A 5 27.39 20.30 57.38
N ILE A 6 27.44 18.97 57.36
CA ILE A 6 28.30 18.22 56.41
C ILE A 6 27.53 17.14 55.63
N PHE A 7 26.23 16.94 55.87
CA PHE A 7 25.46 15.91 55.15
C PHE A 7 24.61 16.41 53.98
N ILE A 8 24.55 17.72 53.74
CA ILE A 8 23.73 18.29 52.64
C ILE A 8 24.58 18.56 51.38
N THR A 9 25.91 18.56 51.48
CA THR A 9 26.81 18.85 50.35
C THR A 9 27.23 17.60 49.56
N MET A 10 26.73 16.41 49.93
CA MET A 10 26.95 15.16 49.19
C MET A 10 25.67 14.59 48.56
N ILE A 11 24.67 15.45 48.28
CA ILE A 11 23.50 15.12 47.44
C ILE A 11 23.40 16.07 46.23
N ALA A 12 24.29 17.06 46.13
CA ALA A 12 24.35 18.00 45.00
C ALA A 12 25.24 17.52 43.83
N LEU A 13 25.66 16.25 43.81
CA LEU A 13 26.45 15.65 42.72
C LEU A 13 25.84 14.34 42.22
N VAL A 14 24.51 14.29 42.09
CA VAL A 14 23.83 13.41 41.13
C VAL A 14 23.22 14.34 40.08
N GLY A 15 24.11 15.03 39.37
CA GLY A 15 23.74 15.80 38.19
C GLY A 15 23.32 14.84 37.10
N ILE A 16 22.00 14.65 36.97
CA ILE A 16 21.28 14.57 35.70
C ILE A 16 22.06 13.80 34.62
N SER A 17 22.16 12.48 34.79
CA SER A 17 22.10 11.56 33.65
C SER A 17 20.64 11.15 33.46
N THR A 18 19.74 12.14 33.36
CA THR A 18 18.55 11.87 32.56
C THR A 18 19.10 11.71 31.16
N THR A 19 19.15 10.47 30.70
CA THR A 19 19.01 10.17 29.29
C THR A 19 17.82 11.01 28.82
N PHE A 20 18.10 12.17 28.23
CA PHE A 20 17.18 12.73 27.27
C PHE A 20 17.13 11.67 26.18
N ALA A 21 16.22 10.71 26.34
CA ALA A 21 15.63 10.07 25.19
C ALA A 21 15.05 11.25 24.42
N TYR A 22 15.83 11.74 23.45
CA TYR A 22 15.32 12.63 22.44
C TYR A 22 14.15 11.86 21.84
N SER A 23 12.93 12.21 22.25
CA SER A 23 11.74 11.81 21.53
C SER A 23 11.93 12.41 20.15
N GLN A 24 12.40 11.61 19.19
CA GLN A 24 12.48 12.06 17.81
C GLN A 24 11.06 12.44 17.40
N GLU A 25 10.85 13.71 17.06
CA GLU A 25 9.52 14.15 16.62
C GLU A 25 9.13 13.35 15.37
N VAL A 26 8.07 12.56 15.51
CA VAL A 26 7.56 11.73 14.43
C VAL A 26 7.16 12.61 13.26
N SER A 27 7.80 12.40 12.12
CA SER A 27 7.53 13.13 10.89
C SER A 27 6.76 12.24 9.92
N LEU A 28 5.87 12.84 9.13
CA LEU A 28 5.14 12.15 8.07
C LEU A 28 5.55 12.74 6.73
N ALA A 29 6.20 11.95 5.88
CA ALA A 29 6.45 12.34 4.50
C ALA A 29 5.21 12.06 3.63
N THR A 30 5.09 12.75 2.51
CA THR A 30 4.04 12.46 1.52
C THR A 30 4.33 11.20 0.73
N PHE A 31 5.61 10.86 0.52
CA PHE A 31 6.02 9.60 -0.10
C PHE A 31 5.92 8.45 0.90
N GLN A 32 5.39 7.32 0.44
CA GLN A 32 5.26 6.08 1.21
C GLN A 32 5.66 4.88 0.35
N GLU A 33 6.24 3.89 1.01
CA GLU A 33 6.59 2.60 0.45
C GLU A 33 5.94 1.47 1.27
N THR A 34 5.25 0.57 0.58
CA THR A 34 4.54 -0.54 1.23
C THR A 34 4.86 -1.84 0.52
N ALA A 35 5.20 -2.86 1.30
CA ALA A 35 5.29 -4.24 0.87
C ALA A 35 4.05 -4.96 1.40
N GLN A 36 3.33 -5.65 0.54
CA GLN A 36 2.10 -6.33 0.92
C GLN A 36 2.09 -7.76 0.41
N ILE A 37 1.81 -8.68 1.32
CA ILE A 37 1.59 -10.09 1.04
C ILE A 37 0.14 -10.38 1.41
N MET A 38 -0.67 -10.78 0.43
CA MET A 38 -2.04 -11.22 0.64
C MET A 38 -2.11 -12.72 0.37
N ILE A 39 -2.54 -13.48 1.37
CA ILE A 39 -2.67 -14.94 1.32
C ILE A 39 -4.15 -15.25 1.38
N GLU A 40 -4.68 -15.85 0.32
CA GLU A 40 -6.07 -16.28 0.22
C GLU A 40 -6.13 -17.80 0.23
N GLU A 41 -6.68 -18.35 1.31
CA GLU A 41 -7.02 -19.76 1.40
C GLU A 41 -8.40 -19.95 0.75
N LYS A 42 -8.42 -20.54 -0.46
CA LYS A 42 -9.62 -21.00 -1.16
C LYS A 42 -9.53 -22.52 -1.34
N GLU A 43 -10.04 -23.07 -2.44
CA GLU A 43 -9.79 -24.48 -2.80
C GLU A 43 -8.30 -24.76 -3.08
N SER A 44 -7.56 -23.73 -3.50
CA SER A 44 -6.10 -23.69 -3.60
C SER A 44 -5.60 -22.37 -3.00
N GLN A 45 -4.43 -22.38 -2.36
CA GLN A 45 -3.83 -21.15 -1.82
C GLN A 45 -3.37 -20.23 -2.97
N GLU A 46 -3.81 -18.98 -2.92
CA GLU A 46 -3.35 -17.91 -3.81
C GLU A 46 -2.59 -16.87 -2.98
N VAL A 47 -1.38 -16.51 -3.42
CA VAL A 47 -0.59 -15.47 -2.75
C VAL A 47 -0.32 -14.33 -3.72
N THR A 48 -0.70 -13.13 -3.32
CA THR A 48 -0.33 -11.90 -4.01
C THR A 48 0.77 -11.20 -3.23
N ALA A 49 1.94 -11.07 -3.83
CA ALA A 49 3.01 -10.23 -3.28
C ALA A 49 3.11 -8.94 -4.08
N SER A 50 3.22 -7.80 -3.40
CA SER A 50 3.29 -6.52 -4.09
C SER A 50 4.11 -5.49 -3.36
N ILE A 51 4.72 -4.60 -4.14
CA ILE A 51 5.34 -3.38 -3.67
C ILE A 51 4.56 -2.20 -4.24
N THR A 52 4.24 -1.23 -3.38
CA THR A 52 3.58 0.02 -3.76
C THR A 52 4.43 1.20 -3.32
N LEU A 53 4.76 2.07 -4.28
CA LEU A 53 5.32 3.39 -4.04
C LEU A 53 4.22 4.42 -4.30
N GLN A 54 3.94 5.29 -3.33
CA GLN A 54 2.87 6.26 -3.46
C GLN A 54 3.21 7.62 -2.89
N SER A 55 2.59 8.66 -3.43
CA SER A 55 2.74 10.02 -2.94
C SER A 55 1.55 10.90 -3.31
N THR A 56 1.40 12.01 -2.61
CA THR A 56 0.50 13.12 -3.00
C THR A 56 1.24 14.33 -3.56
N SER A 57 2.55 14.18 -3.83
CA SER A 57 3.43 15.21 -4.36
C SER A 57 3.93 14.84 -5.76
N VAL A 58 3.68 15.73 -6.73
CA VAL A 58 4.21 15.61 -8.10
C VAL A 58 5.73 15.78 -8.20
N GLN A 59 6.40 16.15 -7.09
CA GLN A 59 7.86 16.22 -7.03
C GLN A 59 8.48 14.86 -6.69
N GLU A 60 7.76 14.04 -5.91
CA GLU A 60 8.17 12.69 -5.48
C GLU A 60 7.75 11.62 -6.50
N ILE A 61 6.57 11.78 -7.13
CA ILE A 61 6.13 10.99 -8.29
C ILE A 61 5.79 11.97 -9.41
N LYS A 62 6.68 12.07 -10.39
CA LYS A 62 6.66 13.06 -11.46
C LYS A 62 5.60 12.74 -12.51
N ILE A 63 4.60 13.60 -12.56
CA ILE A 63 3.68 13.74 -13.69
C ILE A 63 3.59 15.22 -14.08
N PRO A 64 3.22 15.57 -15.33
CA PRO A 64 3.02 16.97 -15.69
C PRO A 64 2.01 17.64 -14.76
N ALA A 65 2.41 18.73 -14.09
CA ALA A 65 1.55 19.39 -13.10
C ALA A 65 0.21 19.87 -13.69
N LYS A 66 0.22 20.26 -14.96
CA LYS A 66 -1.00 20.66 -15.68
C LYS A 66 -1.94 19.46 -15.90
N LEU A 67 -1.40 18.29 -16.26
CA LEU A 67 -2.18 17.06 -16.40
C LEU A 67 -2.80 16.64 -15.06
N GLU A 68 -2.01 16.63 -13.98
CA GLU A 68 -2.49 16.36 -12.62
C GLU A 68 -3.64 17.29 -12.25
N GLN A 69 -3.43 18.59 -12.43
CA GLN A 69 -4.42 19.61 -12.08
C GLN A 69 -5.72 19.42 -12.86
N ARG A 70 -5.63 19.19 -14.19
CA ARG A 70 -6.82 18.97 -15.03
C ARG A 70 -7.58 17.71 -14.63
N ILE A 71 -6.88 16.63 -14.28
CA ILE A 71 -7.51 15.39 -13.78
C ILE A 71 -8.20 15.67 -12.44
N ARG A 72 -7.51 16.36 -11.52
CA ARG A 72 -8.01 16.67 -10.18
C ARG A 72 -9.21 17.61 -10.16
N GLU A 73 -9.20 18.64 -11.01
CA GLU A 73 -10.28 19.62 -11.10
C GLU A 73 -11.48 19.11 -11.90
N ASN A 74 -11.35 17.97 -12.59
CA ASN A 74 -12.48 17.33 -13.26
C ASN A 74 -13.24 16.45 -12.26
N GLU A 75 -14.35 16.97 -11.75
CA GLU A 75 -15.21 16.27 -10.78
C GLU A 75 -15.74 14.92 -11.27
N ASN A 76 -15.73 14.66 -12.59
CA ASN A 76 -16.22 13.40 -13.16
C ASN A 76 -15.14 12.32 -13.24
N ILE A 77 -13.85 12.64 -13.15
CA ILE A 77 -12.80 11.61 -13.15
C ILE A 77 -12.67 11.02 -11.76
N SER A 78 -12.81 9.70 -11.65
CA SER A 78 -12.59 8.95 -10.41
C SER A 78 -11.15 8.45 -10.29
N ALA A 79 -10.55 8.04 -11.41
CA ALA A 79 -9.16 7.61 -11.48
C ALA A 79 -8.67 7.56 -12.94
N VAL A 80 -7.36 7.67 -13.11
CA VAL A 80 -6.66 7.25 -14.34
C VAL A 80 -5.72 6.12 -13.97
N VAL A 81 -5.77 5.02 -14.71
CA VAL A 81 -4.98 3.80 -14.44
C VAL A 81 -4.23 3.39 -15.69
N ILE A 82 -2.93 3.09 -15.55
CA ILE A 82 -2.07 2.58 -16.62
C ILE A 82 -1.51 1.24 -16.15
N THR A 83 -1.73 0.18 -16.92
CA THR A 83 -1.41 -1.18 -16.45
C THR A 83 -1.08 -2.14 -17.58
N ASN A 84 -0.25 -3.15 -17.31
CA ASN A 84 -0.10 -4.32 -18.17
C ASN A 84 -0.74 -5.59 -17.58
N GLN A 85 -1.66 -5.43 -16.61
CA GLN A 85 -2.47 -6.54 -16.12
C GLN A 85 -3.15 -7.27 -17.27
N ASP A 86 -3.02 -8.60 -17.29
CA ASP A 86 -3.77 -9.43 -18.22
C ASP A 86 -5.26 -9.25 -17.94
N ASN A 87 -6.06 -9.08 -18.98
CA ASN A 87 -7.50 -8.87 -18.82
C ASN A 87 -7.85 -7.68 -17.92
N CYS A 88 -7.17 -6.54 -18.13
CA CYS A 88 -7.42 -5.27 -17.41
C CYS A 88 -8.91 -4.91 -17.27
N ILE A 89 -9.73 -5.32 -18.24
CA ILE A 89 -11.18 -5.46 -18.18
C ILE A 89 -11.61 -6.71 -18.96
N LEU A 90 -12.82 -7.21 -18.69
CA LEU A 90 -13.39 -8.36 -19.41
C LEU A 90 -13.47 -8.06 -20.92
N GLY A 91 -12.82 -8.92 -21.72
CA GLY A 91 -12.80 -8.83 -23.17
C GLY A 91 -11.55 -8.17 -23.77
N VAL A 92 -10.59 -7.74 -22.95
CA VAL A 92 -9.28 -7.24 -23.42
C VAL A 92 -8.20 -8.25 -23.07
N ALA A 93 -7.75 -9.05 -24.05
CA ALA A 93 -6.66 -10.01 -23.86
C ALA A 93 -5.37 -9.52 -24.55
N ASP A 94 -4.21 -9.88 -23.98
CA ASP A 94 -2.88 -9.63 -24.56
C ASP A 94 -2.61 -8.16 -24.93
N LYS A 95 -3.11 -7.23 -24.10
CA LYS A 95 -2.89 -5.78 -24.23
C LYS A 95 -2.57 -5.14 -22.89
N SER A 96 -1.74 -4.11 -22.92
CA SER A 96 -1.66 -3.14 -21.84
C SER A 96 -2.76 -2.08 -22.01
N CYS A 97 -3.19 -1.47 -20.91
CA CYS A 97 -4.38 -0.64 -20.87
C CYS A 97 -4.11 0.71 -20.22
N ILE A 98 -4.85 1.71 -20.70
CA ILE A 98 -5.12 2.96 -19.98
C ILE A 98 -6.63 3.00 -19.72
N LEU A 99 -7.01 3.03 -18.44
CA LEU A 99 -8.39 3.16 -18.01
C LEU A 99 -8.59 4.59 -17.49
N ILE A 100 -9.55 5.29 -18.08
CA ILE A 100 -10.02 6.58 -17.56
C ILE A 100 -11.39 6.32 -16.93
N ASN A 101 -11.42 6.20 -15.60
CA ASN A 101 -12.60 5.84 -14.83
C ASN A 101 -13.44 7.11 -14.60
N VAL A 102 -14.65 7.15 -15.15
CA VAL A 102 -15.55 8.31 -15.13
C VAL A 102 -16.78 8.00 -14.28
N LYS A 103 -17.15 8.90 -13.36
CA LYS A 103 -18.37 8.82 -12.56
C LYS A 103 -19.59 8.70 -13.46
N ARG A 104 -20.53 7.83 -13.09
CA ARG A 104 -21.79 7.67 -13.81
C ARG A 104 -22.63 8.95 -13.72
N ASN A 105 -22.96 9.52 -14.87
CA ASN A 105 -24.00 10.54 -14.96
C ASN A 105 -25.39 9.87 -14.88
N LEU A 106 -26.14 10.15 -13.82
CA LEU A 106 -27.47 9.56 -13.60
C LEU A 106 -28.53 10.06 -14.60
N SER A 107 -28.26 11.15 -15.32
CA SER A 107 -29.16 11.65 -16.37
C SER A 107 -29.09 10.80 -17.65
N ASP A 108 -28.04 9.99 -17.83
CA ASP A 108 -27.88 9.13 -19.00
C ASP A 108 -28.68 7.84 -18.80
N THR A 109 -29.84 7.77 -19.46
CA THR A 109 -30.84 6.69 -19.24
C THR A 109 -30.64 5.46 -20.12
N ASN A 110 -29.80 5.53 -21.14
CA ASN A 110 -29.54 4.41 -22.06
C ASN A 110 -28.03 4.21 -22.29
N PHE A 111 -27.66 3.00 -22.72
CA PHE A 111 -26.26 2.64 -22.92
C PHE A 111 -25.52 3.59 -23.88
N PRO A 112 -26.01 3.93 -25.08
CA PRO A 112 -25.30 4.86 -25.96
C PRO A 112 -25.03 6.23 -25.34
N ALA A 113 -25.95 6.77 -24.54
CA ALA A 113 -25.76 8.03 -23.83
C ALA A 113 -24.61 7.93 -22.80
N ILE A 114 -24.60 6.85 -22.01
CA ILE A 114 -23.54 6.57 -21.02
C ILE A 114 -22.18 6.45 -21.69
N GLN A 115 -22.11 5.75 -22.83
CA GLN A 115 -20.87 5.59 -23.59
C GLN A 115 -20.38 6.94 -24.13
N ASN A 116 -21.26 7.70 -24.79
CA ASN A 116 -20.91 8.98 -25.38
C ASN A 116 -20.46 10.02 -24.34
N SER A 117 -21.12 10.08 -23.18
CA SER A 117 -20.74 11.01 -22.10
C SER A 117 -19.38 10.65 -21.51
N THR A 118 -19.11 9.35 -21.31
CA THR A 118 -17.81 8.84 -20.86
C THR A 118 -16.71 9.18 -21.86
N LEU A 119 -16.92 8.89 -23.15
CA LEU A 119 -15.95 9.15 -24.21
C LEU A 119 -15.62 10.64 -24.32
N LYS A 120 -16.65 11.50 -24.34
CA LYS A 120 -16.50 12.96 -24.38
C LYS A 120 -15.60 13.49 -23.25
N ILE A 121 -15.64 12.87 -22.06
CA ILE A 121 -14.75 13.25 -20.96
C ILE A 121 -13.35 12.70 -21.22
N SER A 122 -13.22 11.40 -21.50
CA SER A 122 -11.92 10.73 -21.64
C SER A 122 -11.06 11.23 -22.80
N GLU A 123 -11.68 11.59 -23.93
CA GLU A 123 -10.99 12.10 -25.13
C GLU A 123 -10.26 13.43 -24.86
N GLN A 124 -10.65 14.15 -23.81
CA GLN A 124 -9.97 15.40 -23.41
C GLN A 124 -8.61 15.16 -22.73
N PHE A 125 -8.30 13.93 -22.35
CA PHE A 125 -7.14 13.57 -21.54
C PHE A 125 -6.21 12.57 -22.21
N ILE A 126 -6.73 11.66 -23.05
CA ILE A 126 -5.94 10.54 -23.57
C ILE A 126 -4.67 10.98 -24.31
N ASP A 127 -4.71 12.05 -25.10
CA ASP A 127 -3.54 12.53 -25.82
C ASP A 127 -2.46 13.05 -24.86
N GLU A 128 -2.85 13.83 -23.84
CA GLU A 128 -1.92 14.35 -22.83
C GLU A 128 -1.35 13.22 -21.96
N ILE A 129 -2.15 12.18 -21.68
CA ILE A 129 -1.70 10.97 -20.98
C ILE A 129 -0.69 10.20 -21.85
N ASN A 130 -0.99 9.99 -23.13
CA ASN A 130 -0.09 9.33 -24.07
C ASN A 130 1.25 10.06 -24.17
N ASP A 131 1.23 11.38 -24.29
CA ASP A 131 2.42 12.21 -24.30
C ASP A 131 3.20 12.14 -22.97
N ALA A 132 2.50 12.16 -21.83
CA ALA A 132 3.13 12.15 -20.50
C ALA A 132 3.85 10.83 -20.18
N PHE A 133 3.34 9.71 -20.68
CA PHE A 133 3.86 8.37 -20.36
C PHE A 133 4.54 7.68 -21.55
N ASP A 134 4.74 8.39 -22.65
CA ASP A 134 5.31 7.87 -23.90
C ASP A 134 4.56 6.61 -24.39
N THR A 135 3.23 6.67 -24.40
CA THR A 135 2.34 5.60 -24.87
C THR A 135 1.58 5.99 -26.13
N LYS A 136 0.96 5.01 -26.77
CA LYS A 136 0.12 5.20 -27.97
C LYS A 136 -1.16 4.40 -27.84
N ALA A 137 -1.83 4.53 -26.70
CA ALA A 137 -3.05 3.79 -26.44
C ALA A 137 -4.19 4.35 -27.28
N GLU A 138 -4.93 3.45 -27.93
CA GLU A 138 -6.08 3.76 -28.77
C GLU A 138 -7.37 3.23 -28.14
N LEU A 139 -8.48 3.90 -28.42
CA LEU A 139 -9.78 3.52 -27.84
C LEU A 139 -10.13 2.09 -28.24
N HIS A 140 -10.36 1.24 -27.25
CA HIS A 140 -10.86 -0.13 -27.45
C HIS A 140 -12.36 -0.19 -27.20
N SER A 141 -12.80 0.28 -26.04
CA SER A 141 -14.19 0.17 -25.61
C SER A 141 -14.53 1.10 -24.45
N THR A 142 -15.80 1.20 -24.13
CA THR A 142 -16.26 1.66 -22.81
C THR A 142 -16.69 0.46 -21.99
N PHE A 143 -16.33 0.40 -20.71
CA PHE A 143 -16.69 -0.69 -19.82
C PHE A 143 -17.43 -0.17 -18.59
N VAL A 144 -18.62 -0.72 -18.31
CA VAL A 144 -19.38 -0.39 -17.10
C VAL A 144 -18.95 -1.36 -16.02
N HIS A 145 -18.38 -0.85 -14.92
CA HIS A 145 -17.95 -1.71 -13.83
C HIS A 145 -19.15 -2.11 -12.95
N PRO A 146 -19.59 -3.39 -12.96
CA PRO A 146 -20.48 -3.88 -11.91
C PRO A 146 -19.75 -3.80 -10.56
N ASN A 147 -20.51 -3.77 -9.46
CA ASN A 147 -19.99 -3.32 -8.18
C ASN A 147 -18.79 -4.09 -7.59
N ASP A 148 -18.38 -5.27 -8.09
CA ASP A 148 -17.34 -6.07 -7.40
C ASP A 148 -16.35 -6.88 -8.27
N GLU A 149 -16.56 -7.15 -9.56
CA GLU A 149 -15.71 -8.11 -10.31
C GLU A 149 -14.30 -7.59 -10.66
N THR A 150 -14.15 -6.29 -10.94
CA THR A 150 -12.83 -5.72 -11.30
C THR A 150 -11.92 -5.48 -10.09
N ASN A 151 -12.46 -5.43 -8.86
CA ASN A 151 -11.67 -5.38 -7.64
C ASN A 151 -10.76 -6.61 -7.54
N THR A 152 -11.33 -7.78 -7.86
CA THR A 152 -10.63 -9.06 -7.85
C THR A 152 -9.55 -9.13 -8.93
N THR A 153 -9.80 -8.51 -10.10
CA THR A 153 -8.89 -8.60 -11.24
C THR A 153 -7.65 -7.71 -11.09
N LEU A 154 -7.81 -6.48 -10.59
CA LEU A 154 -6.67 -5.58 -10.34
C LEU A 154 -6.08 -5.74 -8.93
N GLN A 155 -6.75 -6.50 -8.05
CA GLN A 155 -6.41 -6.68 -6.63
C GLN A 155 -6.14 -5.36 -5.89
N THR A 156 -6.72 -4.26 -6.37
CA THR A 156 -6.56 -2.90 -5.87
C THR A 156 -7.84 -2.42 -5.20
N SER A 157 -7.77 -1.28 -4.50
CA SER A 157 -8.98 -0.64 -3.95
C SER A 157 -10.05 -0.41 -5.02
N GLY A 158 -11.32 -0.39 -4.57
CA GLY A 158 -12.50 -0.23 -5.43
C GLY A 158 -12.48 0.96 -6.40
N VAL A 159 -11.71 2.01 -6.10
CA VAL A 159 -11.61 3.21 -6.94
C VAL A 159 -10.72 2.96 -8.18
N ILE A 160 -9.63 2.20 -8.00
CA ILE A 160 -8.68 1.86 -9.09
C ILE A 160 -9.33 0.88 -10.05
N SER A 161 -10.07 -0.09 -9.52
CA SER A 161 -10.88 -1.05 -10.29
C SER A 161 -12.16 -0.46 -10.87
N GLY A 162 -12.44 0.83 -10.65
CA GLY A 162 -13.55 1.54 -11.29
C GLY A 162 -14.93 1.22 -10.71
N ARG A 163 -15.04 0.68 -9.49
CA ARG A 163 -16.33 0.38 -8.84
C ARG A 163 -17.28 1.57 -8.89
N GLY A 164 -18.48 1.35 -9.44
CA GLY A 164 -19.50 2.40 -9.58
C GLY A 164 -19.22 3.45 -10.66
N THR A 165 -18.24 3.20 -11.54
CA THR A 165 -17.83 4.10 -12.64
C THR A 165 -17.99 3.42 -14.01
N ILE A 166 -17.80 4.21 -15.07
CA ILE A 166 -17.66 3.73 -16.44
C ILE A 166 -16.26 4.09 -16.90
N SER A 167 -15.52 3.10 -17.39
CA SER A 167 -14.17 3.29 -17.90
C SER A 167 -14.19 3.48 -19.39
N ALA A 168 -13.54 4.53 -19.87
CA ALA A 168 -13.01 4.53 -21.23
C ALA A 168 -11.73 3.71 -21.23
N VAL A 169 -11.73 2.63 -22.00
CA VAL A 169 -10.66 1.63 -22.07
C VAL A 169 -9.87 1.90 -23.34
N TYR A 170 -8.63 2.32 -23.17
CA TYR A 170 -7.66 2.46 -24.24
C TYR A 170 -6.64 1.33 -24.13
N THR A 171 -6.22 0.79 -25.27
CA THR A 171 -5.29 -0.35 -25.30
C THR A 171 -4.07 -0.02 -26.13
N MET A 172 -2.95 -0.61 -25.75
CA MET A 172 -1.68 -0.55 -26.47
C MET A 172 -1.07 -1.95 -26.55
N PRO A 173 -0.07 -2.19 -27.42
CA PRO A 173 0.66 -3.46 -27.44
C PRO A 173 1.09 -3.85 -26.04
N MET A 174 0.95 -5.13 -25.69
CA MET A 174 1.37 -5.63 -24.38
C MET A 174 2.86 -5.35 -24.18
N GLU A 175 3.20 -4.69 -23.08
CA GLU A 175 4.58 -4.49 -22.64
C GLU A 175 4.97 -5.54 -21.58
N ASP A 176 6.17 -6.09 -21.73
CA ASP A 176 6.83 -6.88 -20.70
C ASP A 176 6.92 -6.09 -19.39
N THR A 177 6.64 -6.73 -18.25
CA THR A 177 6.52 -6.04 -16.96
C THR A 177 7.82 -5.39 -16.52
N ALA A 178 8.96 -6.06 -16.66
CA ALA A 178 10.26 -5.49 -16.30
C ALA A 178 10.56 -4.26 -17.17
N SER A 179 10.33 -4.38 -18.48
CA SER A 179 10.53 -3.28 -19.43
C SER A 179 9.61 -2.09 -19.14
N MET A 180 8.33 -2.34 -18.88
CA MET A 180 7.35 -1.30 -18.56
C MET A 180 7.67 -0.64 -17.22
N TYR A 181 8.06 -1.41 -16.20
CA TYR A 181 8.42 -0.89 -14.88
C TYR A 181 9.65 0.02 -14.97
N GLU A 182 10.70 -0.37 -15.69
CA GLU A 182 11.89 0.46 -15.92
C GLU A 182 11.55 1.76 -16.66
N LYS A 183 10.81 1.68 -17.77
CA LYS A 183 10.37 2.85 -18.54
C LYS A 183 9.56 3.82 -17.68
N MET A 184 8.54 3.31 -17.01
CA MET A 184 7.63 4.13 -16.23
C MET A 184 8.31 4.71 -15.00
N THR A 185 9.16 3.96 -14.29
CA THR A 185 9.90 4.49 -13.14
C THR A 185 10.96 5.51 -13.56
N ALA A 186 11.53 5.40 -14.76
CA ALA A 186 12.41 6.43 -15.30
C ALA A 186 11.69 7.77 -15.54
N ILE A 187 10.41 7.72 -15.93
CA ILE A 187 9.54 8.89 -16.10
C ILE A 187 9.07 9.42 -14.74
N LEU A 188 8.51 8.53 -13.91
CA LEU A 188 7.78 8.85 -12.69
C LEU A 188 8.69 9.11 -11.49
N ILE A 189 9.71 8.28 -11.25
CA ILE A 189 10.41 8.25 -9.97
C ILE A 189 11.76 9.01 -10.09
N PRO A 190 11.96 10.09 -9.31
CA PRO A 190 13.23 10.81 -9.27
C PRO A 190 14.40 9.91 -8.89
N LYS A 191 15.61 10.24 -9.38
CA LYS A 191 16.84 9.54 -9.00
C LYS A 191 17.10 9.56 -7.49
N THR A 192 16.72 10.63 -6.80
CA THR A 192 16.82 10.75 -5.33
C THR A 192 15.96 9.75 -4.56
N ILE A 193 15.06 9.02 -5.22
CA ILE A 193 14.31 7.90 -4.63
C ILE A 193 14.82 6.58 -5.22
N ARG A 194 15.05 6.52 -6.55
CA ARG A 194 15.52 5.29 -7.22
C ARG A 194 16.91 4.85 -6.81
N ASP A 195 17.82 5.78 -6.57
CA ASP A 195 19.22 5.48 -6.22
C ASP A 195 19.36 5.13 -4.72
N GLU A 196 18.30 5.32 -3.93
CA GLU A 196 18.24 5.06 -2.48
C GLU A 196 17.75 3.65 -2.11
N GLY A 197 17.53 2.80 -3.12
CA GLY A 197 17.21 1.38 -3.00
C GLY A 197 15.95 1.05 -2.21
N GLY A 198 16.01 -0.01 -1.40
CA GLY A 198 14.91 -0.46 -0.54
C GLY A 198 13.75 -1.06 -1.33
N PHE A 199 12.53 -0.57 -1.11
CA PHE A 199 11.32 -1.12 -1.74
C PHE A 199 11.34 -0.96 -3.26
N TYR A 200 11.95 0.12 -3.77
CA TYR A 200 12.13 0.30 -5.21
C TYR A 200 12.94 -0.83 -5.85
N ASP A 201 14.05 -1.23 -5.22
CA ASP A 201 14.90 -2.32 -5.74
C ASP A 201 14.18 -3.67 -5.69
N ILE A 202 13.42 -3.93 -4.62
CA ILE A 202 12.63 -5.15 -4.52
C ILE A 202 11.58 -5.20 -5.61
N ALA A 203 10.85 -4.11 -5.86
CA ALA A 203 9.89 -4.05 -6.95
C ALA A 203 10.61 -4.27 -8.30
N ARG A 204 11.71 -3.57 -8.55
CA ARG A 204 12.49 -3.74 -9.77
C ARG A 204 12.91 -5.19 -10.01
N ASN A 205 13.40 -5.89 -8.99
CA ASN A 205 13.76 -7.31 -9.09
C ASN A 205 12.52 -8.19 -9.33
N LEU A 206 11.45 -7.95 -8.57
CA LEU A 206 10.18 -8.68 -8.69
C LEU A 206 9.55 -8.52 -10.08
N SER A 207 9.80 -7.41 -10.78
CA SER A 207 9.25 -7.14 -12.11
C SER A 207 9.73 -8.12 -13.19
N THR A 208 10.80 -8.87 -12.91
CA THR A 208 11.33 -9.92 -13.77
C THR A 208 10.61 -11.26 -13.62
N ASP A 209 9.71 -11.39 -12.64
CA ASP A 209 8.83 -12.53 -12.54
C ASP A 209 7.87 -12.57 -13.74
N LYS A 210 7.64 -13.78 -14.28
CA LYS A 210 6.76 -14.01 -15.43
C LYS A 210 5.29 -13.62 -15.14
N ASP A 211 4.87 -13.70 -13.87
CA ASP A 211 3.51 -13.43 -13.41
C ASP A 211 3.41 -12.02 -12.80
N ALA A 212 4.51 -11.25 -12.79
CA ALA A 212 4.49 -9.87 -12.32
C ALA A 212 3.69 -8.97 -13.26
N LYS A 213 2.99 -8.01 -12.68
CA LYS A 213 2.21 -6.99 -13.37
C LYS A 213 2.37 -5.64 -12.68
N MET A 214 2.30 -4.59 -13.47
CA MET A 214 2.55 -3.22 -13.07
C MET A 214 1.30 -2.39 -13.27
N THR A 215 0.99 -1.54 -12.29
CA THR A 215 -0.13 -0.59 -12.34
C THR A 215 0.31 0.75 -11.78
N PHE A 216 0.17 1.80 -12.58
CA PHE A 216 0.23 3.19 -12.12
C PHE A 216 -1.18 3.78 -12.05
N SER A 217 -1.46 4.59 -11.02
CA SER A 217 -2.77 5.21 -10.82
C SER A 217 -2.66 6.67 -10.38
N ILE A 218 -3.54 7.50 -10.92
CA ILE A 218 -3.80 8.88 -10.47
C ILE A 218 -5.22 8.90 -9.91
N ILE A 219 -5.34 9.09 -8.61
CA ILE A 219 -6.63 9.11 -7.92
C ILE A 219 -6.86 10.53 -7.40
N PRO A 220 -7.69 11.34 -8.08
CA PRO A 220 -7.95 12.71 -7.65
C PRO A 220 -8.71 12.75 -6.32
N SER A 221 -8.38 13.74 -5.50
CA SER A 221 -9.14 14.15 -4.32
C SER A 221 -9.21 15.68 -4.29
N GLU A 222 -10.02 16.26 -3.40
CA GLU A 222 -10.36 17.70 -3.40
C GLU A 222 -9.14 18.62 -3.58
N ASN A 223 -8.07 18.37 -2.83
CA ASN A 223 -6.91 19.27 -2.77
C ASN A 223 -5.63 18.69 -3.41
N LYS A 224 -5.58 17.39 -3.70
CA LYS A 224 -4.40 16.69 -4.20
C LYS A 224 -4.79 15.36 -4.85
N SER A 225 -3.99 14.88 -5.79
CA SER A 225 -4.12 13.51 -6.30
C SER A 225 -3.21 12.55 -5.51
N LEU A 226 -3.69 11.34 -5.25
CA LEU A 226 -2.84 10.23 -4.84
C LEU A 226 -2.26 9.57 -6.11
N LEU A 227 -0.94 9.58 -6.19
CA LEU A 227 -0.16 8.94 -7.24
C LEU A 227 0.36 7.62 -6.68
N GLN A 228 0.06 6.51 -7.35
CA GLN A 228 0.40 5.18 -6.84
C GLN A 228 1.00 4.33 -7.95
N LEU A 229 2.25 3.91 -7.77
CA LEU A 229 2.91 2.91 -8.60
C LEU A 229 2.96 1.60 -7.83
N ARG A 230 2.25 0.59 -8.31
CA ARG A 230 2.21 -0.75 -7.74
C ARG A 230 2.81 -1.75 -8.72
N LEU A 231 3.60 -2.66 -8.19
CA LEU A 231 4.01 -3.88 -8.86
C LEU A 231 3.55 -5.06 -8.01
N SER A 232 2.91 -6.05 -8.63
CA SER A 232 2.42 -7.25 -7.95
C SER A 232 2.76 -8.49 -8.75
N THR A 233 2.92 -9.61 -8.05
CA THR A 233 2.98 -10.94 -8.65
C THR A 233 2.01 -11.86 -7.93
N ASN A 234 1.43 -12.78 -8.67
CA ASN A 234 0.47 -13.75 -8.17
C ASN A 234 1.06 -15.15 -8.25
N TYR A 235 1.10 -15.83 -7.11
CA TYR A 235 1.53 -17.21 -6.99
C TYR A 235 0.31 -18.08 -6.73
N SER A 236 -0.02 -18.93 -7.69
CA SER A 236 -1.06 -19.96 -7.56
C SER A 236 -0.44 -21.28 -7.14
N GLU A 237 -1.23 -22.14 -6.46
CA GLU A 237 -0.84 -23.50 -6.09
C GLU A 237 0.45 -23.54 -5.23
N VAL A 238 0.62 -22.56 -4.35
CA VAL A 238 1.74 -22.57 -3.41
C VAL A 238 1.59 -23.79 -2.49
N GLU A 239 2.49 -24.77 -2.62
CA GLU A 239 2.60 -25.90 -1.68
C GLU A 239 2.97 -25.33 -0.31
N SER A 240 1.97 -25.10 0.55
CA SER A 240 2.19 -24.43 1.82
C SER A 240 2.08 -25.39 3.00
N ASN A 241 3.11 -25.33 3.85
CA ASN A 241 2.89 -25.43 5.29
C ASN A 241 2.19 -24.13 5.69
N THR A 242 0.85 -24.11 5.62
CA THR A 242 -0.01 -22.93 5.91
C THR A 242 0.26 -22.29 7.27
N ASP A 243 0.82 -23.09 8.18
CA ASP A 243 1.02 -22.71 9.57
C ASP A 243 2.21 -21.77 9.76
N LYS A 244 3.13 -21.62 8.80
CA LYS A 244 4.30 -20.74 8.94
C LYS A 244 4.41 -19.78 7.77
N ILE A 245 4.35 -18.48 8.07
CA ILE A 245 4.38 -17.40 7.09
C ILE A 245 5.77 -16.75 7.09
N SER A 246 6.43 -16.74 5.92
CA SER A 246 7.68 -16.02 5.68
C SER A 246 7.46 -14.96 4.59
N PRO A 247 7.11 -13.71 4.96
CA PRO A 247 6.61 -12.72 3.98
C PRO A 247 7.60 -12.36 2.86
N LEU A 248 8.91 -12.34 3.17
CA LEU A 248 9.92 -11.93 2.19
C LEU A 248 10.23 -13.01 1.14
N GLU A 249 9.87 -14.27 1.39
CA GLU A 249 9.99 -15.34 0.41
C GLU A 249 9.20 -15.00 -0.87
N PHE A 250 7.98 -14.49 -0.72
CA PHE A 250 7.14 -14.07 -1.84
C PHE A 250 7.66 -12.83 -2.56
N LEU A 251 8.51 -12.04 -1.91
CA LEU A 251 9.22 -10.90 -2.49
C LEU A 251 10.61 -11.27 -3.03
N LYS A 252 11.01 -12.55 -2.92
CA LYS A 252 12.28 -13.11 -3.38
C LYS A 252 13.50 -12.38 -2.82
N THR A 253 13.48 -12.08 -1.52
CA THR A 253 14.59 -11.44 -0.81
C THR A 253 14.72 -11.98 0.61
N ASP A 254 15.95 -11.98 1.15
CA ASP A 254 16.22 -12.40 2.53
C ASP A 254 16.19 -11.22 3.53
N GLU A 255 16.28 -9.99 3.02
CA GLU A 255 16.28 -8.75 3.80
C GLU A 255 15.49 -7.68 3.06
N LEU A 256 14.72 -6.88 3.80
CA LEU A 256 14.09 -5.68 3.28
C LEU A 256 14.63 -4.45 4.01
N LYS A 257 15.15 -3.50 3.23
CA LYS A 257 15.65 -2.21 3.72
C LYS A 257 14.64 -1.12 3.44
N ARG A 258 14.50 -0.18 4.36
CA ARG A 258 13.85 1.11 4.11
C ARG A 258 14.64 1.85 3.04
N SER A 259 13.96 2.61 2.20
CA SER A 259 14.63 3.50 1.26
C SER A 259 15.48 4.52 2.02
N GLY A 260 16.69 4.78 1.51
CA GLY A 260 17.54 5.88 1.98
C GLY A 260 16.88 7.25 1.85
N TYR A 261 15.80 7.39 1.07
CA TYR A 261 14.98 8.60 1.02
C TYR A 261 14.50 9.08 2.41
N PHE A 262 14.33 8.15 3.35
CA PHE A 262 13.89 8.45 4.72
C PHE A 262 15.06 8.60 5.71
N SER A 263 16.33 8.69 5.26
CA SER A 263 17.49 8.74 6.15
C SER A 263 17.62 10.06 6.91
N GLU A 264 17.10 11.16 6.36
CA GLU A 264 17.14 12.49 6.96
C GLU A 264 15.91 12.75 7.85
N GLY A 265 15.64 11.88 8.82
CA GLY A 265 14.59 12.09 9.81
C GLY A 265 13.96 10.81 10.34
N PHE A 266 12.92 10.97 11.16
CA PHE A 266 12.20 9.86 11.77
C PHE A 266 10.82 9.67 11.14
N TYR A 267 10.75 8.72 10.20
CA TYR A 267 9.56 8.41 9.38
C TYR A 267 9.07 6.96 9.56
N PRO A 268 8.73 6.52 10.77
CA PRO A 268 8.45 5.11 11.09
C PRO A 268 7.20 4.55 10.39
N LEU A 269 6.32 5.42 9.87
CA LEU A 269 5.06 5.04 9.21
C LEU A 269 5.10 5.21 7.68
N ASN A 270 6.25 5.58 7.12
CA ASN A 270 6.39 5.77 5.67
C ASN A 270 6.93 4.52 4.95
N SER A 271 7.46 3.55 5.69
CA SER A 271 7.89 2.24 5.18
C SER A 271 7.17 1.14 5.97
N ILE A 272 6.26 0.41 5.33
CA ILE A 272 5.41 -0.58 6.02
C ILE A 272 5.47 -1.93 5.30
N ILE A 273 5.52 -3.03 6.07
CA ILE A 273 5.26 -4.37 5.56
C ILE A 273 3.90 -4.79 6.10
N GLN A 274 3.03 -5.27 5.23
CA GLN A 274 1.71 -5.72 5.58
C GLN A 274 1.49 -7.16 5.10
N VAL A 275 0.89 -7.97 5.96
CA VAL A 275 0.42 -9.30 5.62
C VAL A 275 -1.06 -9.35 5.89
N VAL A 276 -1.83 -9.81 4.91
CA VAL A 276 -3.28 -10.04 5.03
C VAL A 276 -3.54 -11.49 4.73
N ILE A 277 -4.18 -12.18 5.66
CA ILE A 277 -4.55 -13.59 5.51
C ILE A 277 -6.06 -13.66 5.49
N LEU A 278 -6.60 -14.30 4.46
CA LEU A 278 -8.01 -14.66 4.31
C LEU A 278 -8.09 -16.18 4.41
N SER A 279 -8.49 -16.67 5.57
CA SER A 279 -8.61 -18.09 5.90
C SER A 279 -10.05 -18.59 5.69
N LEU A 280 -10.20 -19.86 5.31
CA LEU A 280 -11.53 -20.50 5.22
C LEU A 280 -12.16 -20.73 6.59
N GLU A 281 -11.34 -21.11 7.57
CA GLU A 281 -11.75 -21.36 8.95
C GLU A 281 -11.10 -20.33 9.90
N ASP A 282 -11.65 -20.19 11.10
CA ASP A 282 -11.04 -19.31 12.10
C ASP A 282 -9.63 -19.81 12.45
N THR A 283 -8.66 -18.90 12.37
CA THR A 283 -7.29 -19.15 12.80
C THR A 283 -6.81 -18.00 13.69
N ASN A 284 -5.60 -18.11 14.24
CA ASN A 284 -5.02 -17.09 15.10
C ASN A 284 -3.51 -17.05 14.93
N ILE A 285 -2.90 -15.92 15.27
CA ILE A 285 -1.45 -15.85 15.45
C ILE A 285 -1.07 -16.69 16.67
N SER A 286 -0.11 -17.61 16.51
CA SER A 286 0.33 -18.52 17.56
C SER A 286 1.78 -18.31 17.99
N ASP A 287 2.64 -17.95 17.05
CA ASP A 287 4.06 -17.65 17.32
C ASP A 287 4.57 -16.54 16.41
N VAL A 288 5.50 -15.73 16.90
CA VAL A 288 6.11 -14.62 16.16
C VAL A 288 7.59 -14.61 16.48
N SER A 289 8.43 -14.78 15.45
CA SER A 289 9.89 -14.80 15.62
C SER A 289 10.45 -13.43 16.01
N GLY A 290 9.83 -12.36 15.49
CA GLY A 290 10.15 -10.98 15.82
C GLY A 290 9.42 -10.43 17.05
N ASN A 291 9.49 -9.12 17.23
CA ASN A 291 8.80 -8.42 18.32
C ASN A 291 7.33 -8.14 17.97
N ILE A 292 6.46 -8.11 18.98
CA ILE A 292 5.11 -7.53 18.89
C ILE A 292 5.15 -6.17 19.60
N ILE A 293 4.73 -5.11 18.92
CA ILE A 293 4.69 -3.76 19.48
C ILE A 293 3.47 -3.63 20.39
N SER A 294 3.66 -3.06 21.59
CA SER A 294 2.54 -2.76 22.49
C SER A 294 1.59 -1.75 21.85
N THR A 295 0.29 -1.98 21.96
CA THR A 295 -0.74 -1.13 21.38
C THR A 295 -1.72 -0.58 22.41
N GLN A 296 -2.36 0.52 22.08
CA GLN A 296 -3.54 1.07 22.75
C GLN A 296 -4.69 1.14 21.76
N ILE A 297 -5.93 1.05 22.23
CA ILE A 297 -7.10 1.18 21.39
C ILE A 297 -7.45 2.67 21.25
N VAL A 298 -7.60 3.14 20.01
CA VAL A 298 -8.10 4.48 19.69
C VAL A 298 -9.12 4.34 18.55
N ASP A 299 -10.35 4.79 18.78
CA ASP A 299 -11.51 4.64 17.87
C ASP A 299 -11.62 3.22 17.26
N ASP A 300 -11.59 2.20 18.13
CA ASP A 300 -11.70 0.76 17.78
C ASP A 300 -10.54 0.18 16.94
N GLU A 301 -9.41 0.90 16.79
CA GLU A 301 -8.20 0.39 16.13
C GLU A 301 -7.02 0.22 17.10
N LYS A 302 -6.19 -0.81 16.90
CA LYS A 302 -4.93 -1.00 17.64
C LYS A 302 -3.85 -0.05 17.11
N ILE A 303 -3.47 0.91 17.95
CA ILE A 303 -2.43 1.91 17.69
C ILE A 303 -1.19 1.56 18.49
N PRO A 304 0.02 1.41 17.89
CA PRO A 304 1.27 1.33 18.63
C PRO A 304 1.34 2.39 19.71
N THR A 305 1.92 2.08 20.88
CA THR A 305 2.18 3.07 21.93
C THR A 305 3.56 3.71 21.80
N ASP A 306 4.48 3.06 21.07
CA ASP A 306 5.84 3.55 20.83
C ASP A 306 6.28 3.23 19.38
N LEU A 307 6.31 4.25 18.52
CA LEU A 307 6.76 4.12 17.13
C LEU A 307 8.28 3.96 16.98
N THR A 308 9.08 4.13 18.04
CA THR A 308 10.54 3.88 17.98
C THR A 308 10.87 2.39 17.97
N LYS A 309 9.94 1.57 18.46
CA LYS A 309 10.07 0.10 18.45
C LYS A 309 9.74 -0.45 17.07
N HIS A 310 10.49 -1.50 16.72
CA HIS A 310 10.22 -2.31 15.55
C HIS A 310 9.44 -3.55 15.96
N GLY A 311 8.62 -4.09 15.07
CA GLY A 311 7.82 -5.28 15.33
C GLY A 311 6.46 -5.25 14.65
N TRP A 312 5.73 -6.33 14.88
CA TRP A 312 4.39 -6.55 14.36
C TRP A 312 3.32 -5.89 15.21
N VAL A 313 2.25 -5.49 14.54
CA VAL A 313 0.94 -5.17 15.11
C VAL A 313 -0.07 -6.02 14.37
N PHE A 314 -0.80 -6.87 15.10
CA PHE A 314 -1.85 -7.71 14.53
C PHE A 314 -3.22 -7.18 14.92
N ASP A 315 -4.01 -6.82 13.91
CA ASP A 315 -5.35 -6.26 14.10
C ASP A 315 -6.25 -6.49 12.87
N PRO A 316 -7.18 -7.45 12.92
CA PRO A 316 -7.36 -8.46 13.97
C PRO A 316 -6.23 -9.50 14.00
N GLU A 317 -6.05 -10.16 15.15
CA GLU A 317 -5.04 -11.22 15.38
C GLU A 317 -5.61 -12.66 15.36
N GLU A 318 -6.94 -12.79 15.30
CA GLU A 318 -7.68 -14.05 15.19
C GLU A 318 -8.94 -13.88 14.32
N GLY A 319 -9.45 -15.00 13.81
CA GLY A 319 -10.63 -15.10 12.94
C GLY A 319 -10.27 -15.53 11.51
N GLN A 320 -11.25 -15.43 10.61
CA GLN A 320 -11.07 -15.71 9.17
C GLN A 320 -10.25 -14.66 8.43
N VAL A 321 -10.10 -13.46 8.99
CA VAL A 321 -9.25 -12.40 8.45
C VAL A 321 -8.24 -12.04 9.51
N ILE A 322 -6.96 -12.07 9.17
CA ILE A 322 -5.87 -11.59 10.03
C ILE A 322 -5.09 -10.54 9.26
N GLN A 323 -4.69 -9.46 9.95
CA GLN A 323 -3.81 -8.45 9.36
C GLN A 323 -2.62 -8.18 10.28
N GLY A 324 -1.42 -8.44 9.77
CA GLY A 324 -0.16 -8.04 10.40
C GLY A 324 0.41 -6.81 9.72
N LYS A 325 0.82 -5.81 10.51
CA LYS A 325 1.61 -4.66 10.04
C LYS A 325 2.92 -4.63 10.79
N TYR A 326 4.03 -4.73 10.06
CA TYR A 326 5.36 -4.57 10.63
C TYR A 326 5.80 -3.12 10.50
N ILE A 327 6.26 -2.56 11.62
CA ILE A 327 6.83 -1.23 11.72
C ILE A 327 8.34 -1.38 11.96
N PHE A 328 9.15 -0.61 11.22
CA PHE A 328 10.60 -0.64 11.35
C PHE A 328 11.12 0.14 12.57
N GLY A 329 10.33 1.07 13.10
CA GLY A 329 10.76 1.99 14.15
C GLY A 329 12.05 2.72 13.80
N GLU A 330 13.03 2.70 14.70
CA GLU A 330 14.37 3.27 14.47
C GLU A 330 15.27 2.44 13.55
N ARG A 331 14.87 1.21 13.20
CA ARG A 331 15.66 0.35 12.31
C ARG A 331 15.53 0.79 10.85
N THR A 332 16.53 0.41 10.07
CA THR A 332 16.60 0.66 8.63
C THR A 332 16.41 -0.61 7.80
N SER A 333 16.44 -1.79 8.42
CA SER A 333 16.21 -3.06 7.75
C SER A 333 15.61 -4.11 8.68
N VAL A 334 15.08 -5.17 8.07
CA VAL A 334 14.57 -6.37 8.73
C VAL A 334 14.86 -7.60 7.87
N SER A 335 15.22 -8.71 8.51
CA SER A 335 15.48 -10.01 7.86
C SER A 335 14.21 -10.83 7.67
N SER A 336 14.25 -11.83 6.79
CA SER A 336 13.13 -12.77 6.59
C SER A 336 12.80 -13.51 7.88
N GLU A 337 13.80 -14.02 8.59
CA GLU A 337 13.65 -14.75 9.86
C GLU A 337 12.90 -13.92 10.92
N GLU A 338 13.19 -12.62 11.04
CA GLU A 338 12.52 -11.74 12.00
C GLU A 338 11.06 -11.44 11.64
N LEU A 339 10.68 -11.59 10.38
CA LEU A 339 9.30 -11.39 9.90
C LEU A 339 8.45 -12.66 9.98
N GLU A 340 9.05 -13.81 10.31
CA GLU A 340 8.30 -15.06 10.37
C GLU A 340 7.34 -15.09 11.54
N PHE A 341 6.12 -15.56 11.27
CA PHE A 341 5.12 -15.85 12.28
C PHE A 341 4.31 -17.08 11.87
N SER A 342 3.60 -17.66 12.83
CA SER A 342 2.83 -18.88 12.64
C SER A 342 1.34 -18.69 12.90
N LEU A 343 0.54 -19.50 12.22
CA LEU A 343 -0.91 -19.58 12.33
C LEU A 343 -1.32 -20.88 13.04
N GLY A 344 -2.40 -20.80 13.81
CA GLY A 344 -2.99 -21.94 14.51
C GLY A 344 -2.20 -22.39 15.74
N GLY A 345 -2.91 -22.87 16.77
CA GLY A 345 -2.34 -23.26 18.06
C GLY A 345 -2.84 -22.38 19.21
N ASP A 346 -2.21 -22.48 20.39
CA ASP A 346 -2.59 -21.65 21.54
C ASP A 346 -2.39 -20.16 21.20
N SER A 347 -3.44 -19.36 21.35
CA SER A 347 -3.39 -17.92 21.11
C SER A 347 -2.31 -17.27 21.98
N ILE A 348 -1.44 -16.44 21.39
CA ILE A 348 -0.55 -15.57 22.16
C ILE A 348 -1.42 -14.80 23.14
N GLN A 349 -1.18 -14.95 24.45
CA GLN A 349 -2.04 -14.34 25.48
C GLN A 349 -1.97 -12.81 25.41
N VAL A 350 -2.90 -12.23 24.67
CA VAL A 350 -3.31 -10.82 24.71
C VAL A 350 -4.84 -10.84 24.86
N GLU A 351 -5.39 -9.92 25.66
CA GLU A 351 -6.78 -9.98 26.16
C GLU A 351 -7.81 -10.25 25.05
N LYS A 352 -8.49 -11.40 25.12
CA LYS A 352 -9.59 -11.79 24.21
C LYS A 352 -10.71 -10.75 24.26
N GLN A 353 -11.15 -10.27 23.09
CA GLN A 353 -12.48 -9.67 23.02
C GLN A 353 -13.19 -9.83 21.67
N LYS A 354 -14.44 -10.32 21.76
CA LYS A 354 -15.43 -10.50 20.68
C LYS A 354 -15.61 -9.23 19.86
N SER A 355 -15.40 -9.31 18.54
CA SER A 355 -15.94 -8.35 17.58
C SER A 355 -17.29 -8.84 17.03
N ASN A 356 -18.20 -7.90 16.74
CA ASN A 356 -19.49 -8.20 16.14
C ASN A 356 -19.32 -8.38 14.63
N GLU A 357 -19.84 -9.50 14.11
CA GLU A 357 -19.93 -9.79 12.68
C GLU A 357 -20.75 -8.72 11.95
N SER A 358 -20.07 -7.91 11.15
CA SER A 358 -20.66 -7.22 10.01
C SER A 358 -19.55 -6.98 8.97
N ILE A 359 -19.17 -8.04 8.25
CA ILE A 359 -18.16 -7.96 7.21
C ILE A 359 -18.83 -7.55 5.90
N VAL A 360 -18.82 -6.24 5.62
CA VAL A 360 -18.74 -5.77 4.23
C VAL A 360 -17.26 -5.77 3.88
N VAL A 361 -16.83 -6.77 3.09
CA VAL A 361 -15.47 -6.86 2.55
C VAL A 361 -15.26 -5.65 1.65
N VAL A 362 -14.56 -4.64 2.15
CA VAL A 362 -13.97 -3.62 1.30
C VAL A 362 -12.46 -3.74 1.47
N ILE A 363 -11.83 -4.46 0.54
CA ILE A 363 -10.38 -4.44 0.33
C ILE A 363 -10.03 -3.02 -0.14
N ILE A 364 -9.94 -2.06 0.79
CA ILE A 364 -9.36 -0.72 0.55
C ILE A 364 -8.03 -0.70 1.29
N ILE A 365 -7.04 -1.42 0.77
CA ILE A 365 -5.77 -1.53 1.48
C ILE A 365 -4.80 -0.39 1.12
N THR A 366 -4.94 0.27 -0.04
CA THR A 366 -3.95 1.29 -0.47
C THR A 366 -4.28 2.74 -0.06
N ILE A 367 -5.55 3.16 -0.08
CA ILE A 367 -5.96 4.50 0.43
C ILE A 367 -5.79 4.58 1.97
N ALA A 368 -5.82 3.41 2.63
CA ALA A 368 -5.69 3.30 4.08
C ALA A 368 -4.30 3.69 4.59
N ALA A 369 -3.20 3.56 3.84
CA ALA A 369 -1.86 3.81 4.42
C ALA A 369 -1.60 5.28 4.81
N ILE A 370 -2.01 6.26 3.99
CA ILE A 370 -1.90 7.69 4.33
C ILE A 370 -2.89 8.06 5.44
N THR A 371 -4.11 7.55 5.33
CA THR A 371 -5.19 7.84 6.30
C THR A 371 -4.88 7.23 7.67
N ALA A 372 -4.40 5.98 7.69
CA ALA A 372 -3.93 5.28 8.88
C ALA A 372 -2.71 5.98 9.47
N ALA A 373 -1.71 6.39 8.66
CA ALA A 373 -0.57 7.13 9.21
C ALA A 373 -0.99 8.46 9.86
N LEU A 374 -1.90 9.21 9.24
CA LEU A 374 -2.51 10.41 9.84
C LEU A 374 -3.32 10.09 11.10
N PHE A 375 -4.01 8.95 11.13
CA PHE A 375 -4.81 8.48 12.26
C PHE A 375 -3.93 8.03 13.44
N TYR A 376 -2.91 7.20 13.19
CA TYR A 376 -1.88 6.83 14.15
C TYR A 376 -1.29 8.08 14.80
N LEU A 377 -0.87 9.08 14.00
CA LEU A 377 -0.34 10.35 14.51
C LEU A 377 -1.35 11.17 15.32
N LYS A 378 -2.64 11.11 15.00
CA LYS A 378 -3.70 11.76 15.80
C LYS A 378 -3.82 11.11 17.17
N GLY A 379 -3.62 9.79 17.28
CA GLY A 379 -3.56 9.06 18.55
C GLY A 379 -2.37 9.47 19.45
N TYR A 380 -1.28 9.96 18.86
CA TYR A 380 -0.09 10.47 19.58
C TYR A 380 -0.20 11.93 20.03
N LYS A 381 -1.08 12.73 19.41
CA LYS A 381 -1.34 14.11 19.85
C LYS A 381 -2.33 14.11 21.02
N LYS A 382 -1.81 13.96 22.25
CA LYS A 382 -2.51 14.31 23.49
C LYS A 382 -1.82 15.45 24.21
#